data_AF-A0A8T2X9P2-F1
#
_entry.id   AF-A0A8T2X9P2-F1
#
_cell.length_a   1.000
_cell.length_b   1.000
_cell.length_c   1.000
_cell.angle_alpha   90.00
_cell.angle_beta   90.00
_cell.angle_gamma   90.00
#
_symmetry.space_group_name_H-M   'P 1'
#
loop_
_entity.id
_entity.type
_entity.pdbx_description
1 polymer ?
#
loop_
_entity_poly.entity_id
_entity_poly.type
_entity_poly.pdbx_seq_one_letter_code
_entity_poly.pdbx_strand_id
1 'polypeptide(L)'
;MENGISVVCAARNNGPIENPIANEAPWIATVGASTLDRRFPALVQMDNGQFLYGESMYPGNQLSPTKEFELVYVTGEDNESEFCFRGYILRAKVGGKIVVCDRGVNGRTKKGPAVKESGGAAMIIGFDEALRLKAYINST
;
A
#
# COMPACT_ATOMS: atom_id res chain seq x y z
N MET A 1 -29.14 -0.78 -29.32
CA MET A 1 -29.60 -2.05 -28.71
C MET A 1 -30.48 -2.75 -29.73
N GLU A 2 -29.91 -3.68 -30.50
CA GLU A 2 -30.63 -4.31 -31.61
C GLU A 2 -31.07 -5.74 -31.28
N ASN A 3 -30.34 -6.41 -30.38
CA ASN A 3 -30.57 -7.81 -30.01
C ASN A 3 -31.10 -7.99 -28.58
N GLY A 4 -31.53 -6.90 -27.92
CA GLY A 4 -32.01 -6.95 -26.54
C GLY A 4 -30.94 -7.31 -25.50
N ILE A 5 -29.65 -7.23 -25.85
CA ILE A 5 -28.52 -7.54 -24.96
C ILE A 5 -28.05 -6.26 -24.27
N SER A 6 -28.01 -6.27 -22.95
CA SER A 6 -27.45 -5.17 -22.14
C SER A 6 -25.92 -5.23 -22.08
N VAL A 7 -25.28 -4.06 -22.17
CA VAL A 7 -23.83 -3.91 -22.05
C VAL A 7 -23.52 -3.05 -20.83
N VAL A 8 -22.67 -3.57 -19.94
CA VAL A 8 -22.28 -2.91 -18.69
C VAL A 8 -20.78 -2.72 -18.69
N CYS A 9 -20.32 -1.49 -18.46
CA CYS A 9 -18.90 -1.14 -18.46
C CYS A 9 -18.52 -0.29 -17.25
N ALA A 10 -17.24 -0.31 -16.85
CA ALA A 10 -16.74 0.51 -15.75
C ALA A 10 -16.50 1.97 -16.18
N ALA A 11 -16.75 2.93 -15.27
CA ALA A 11 -16.58 4.36 -15.51
C ALA A 11 -15.12 4.87 -15.47
N ARG A 12 -14.12 3.97 -15.32
CA ARG A 12 -12.68 4.23 -15.15
C ARG A 12 -12.25 4.57 -13.71
N ASN A 13 -10.94 4.52 -13.47
CA ASN A 13 -10.29 4.73 -12.16
C ASN A 13 -9.37 5.97 -12.13
N ASN A 14 -9.67 6.98 -12.96
CA ASN A 14 -8.84 8.19 -13.12
C ASN A 14 -9.36 9.41 -12.36
N GLY A 15 -10.40 9.25 -11.53
CA GLY A 15 -10.86 10.31 -10.62
C GLY A 15 -9.77 10.71 -9.61
N PRO A 16 -9.87 11.90 -9.00
CA PRO A 16 -11.04 12.79 -8.97
C PRO A 16 -11.00 13.94 -10.00
N ILE A 17 -10.23 13.81 -11.09
CA ILE A 17 -10.16 14.83 -12.15
C ILE A 17 -11.54 14.97 -12.82
N GLU A 18 -11.92 16.17 -13.26
CA GLU A 18 -13.19 16.40 -13.97
C GLU A 18 -13.25 15.63 -15.30
N ASN A 19 -14.45 15.16 -15.66
CA ASN A 19 -14.74 14.38 -16.87
C ASN A 19 -13.75 13.22 -17.16
N PRO A 20 -13.41 12.36 -16.18
CA PRO A 20 -12.43 11.29 -16.39
C PRO A 20 -13.07 10.00 -16.94
N ILE A 21 -14.37 10.03 -17.26
CA ILE A 21 -15.21 8.87 -17.57
C ILE A 21 -14.78 8.24 -18.91
N ALA A 22 -15.07 6.95 -19.08
CA ALA A 22 -14.98 6.23 -20.35
C ALA A 22 -16.27 5.42 -20.55
N ASN A 23 -16.44 4.83 -21.73
CA ASN A 23 -17.64 4.05 -22.10
C ASN A 23 -18.92 4.92 -22.15
N GLU A 24 -18.84 6.07 -22.82
CA GLU A 24 -19.90 7.11 -22.83
C GLU A 24 -21.03 6.86 -23.83
N ALA A 25 -21.02 5.72 -24.53
CA ALA A 25 -22.07 5.43 -25.49
C ALA A 25 -23.43 5.36 -24.77
N PRO A 26 -24.49 6.03 -25.27
CA PRO A 26 -25.77 6.14 -24.56
C PRO A 26 -26.46 4.80 -24.23
N TRP A 27 -26.08 3.73 -24.92
CA TRP A 27 -26.62 2.38 -24.72
C TRP A 27 -25.81 1.51 -23.76
N ILE A 28 -24.73 2.04 -23.18
CA ILE A 28 -23.91 1.35 -22.18
C ILE A 28 -24.32 1.80 -20.78
N ALA A 29 -24.54 0.84 -19.88
CA ALA A 29 -24.65 1.11 -18.46
C ALA A 29 -23.23 1.30 -17.88
N THR A 30 -22.85 2.56 -17.68
CA THR A 30 -21.52 2.93 -17.17
C THR A 30 -21.53 3.08 -15.66
N VAL A 31 -20.78 2.22 -14.97
CA VAL A 31 -20.88 1.99 -13.52
C VAL A 31 -19.68 2.57 -12.78
N GLY A 32 -19.95 3.43 -11.80
CA GLY A 32 -18.95 3.97 -10.86
C GLY A 32 -18.65 3.02 -9.70
N ALA A 33 -17.56 3.29 -8.99
CA ALA A 33 -17.16 2.54 -7.80
C ALA A 33 -17.52 3.31 -6.53
N SER A 34 -17.99 2.59 -5.51
CA SER A 34 -18.19 3.08 -4.14
C SER A 34 -17.61 2.10 -3.13
N THR A 35 -17.47 2.54 -1.88
CA THR A 35 -17.00 1.69 -0.78
C THR A 35 -18.15 1.06 -0.01
N LEU A 36 -17.91 -0.11 0.57
CA LEU A 36 -18.79 -0.73 1.56
C LEU A 36 -18.34 -0.34 2.97
N ASP A 37 -19.17 -0.66 3.96
CA ASP A 37 -18.83 -0.59 5.39
C ASP A 37 -17.82 -1.66 5.82
N ARG A 38 -17.66 -2.74 5.06
CA ARG A 38 -16.66 -3.79 5.29
C ARG A 38 -15.22 -3.27 5.19
N ARG A 39 -14.41 -3.64 6.18
CA ARG A 39 -12.98 -3.29 6.33
C ARG A 39 -12.11 -4.54 6.51
N PHE A 40 -10.82 -4.44 6.20
CA PHE A 40 -9.83 -5.51 6.41
C PHE A 40 -8.71 -5.00 7.34
N PRO A 41 -8.97 -4.89 8.66
CA PRO A 41 -8.05 -4.24 9.58
C PRO A 41 -6.73 -4.99 9.68
N ALA A 42 -5.64 -4.23 9.71
CA ALA A 42 -4.29 -4.70 10.01
C ALA A 42 -3.73 -3.83 11.13
N LEU A 43 -3.41 -4.46 12.26
CA LEU A 43 -2.93 -3.76 13.46
C LEU A 43 -1.43 -3.96 13.59
N VAL A 44 -0.72 -2.86 13.85
CA VAL A 44 0.69 -2.88 14.23
C VAL A 44 0.79 -2.41 15.67
N GLN A 45 1.25 -3.30 16.54
CA GLN A 45 1.55 -2.96 17.93
C GLN A 45 3.02 -2.52 18.01
N MET A 46 3.24 -1.31 18.53
CA MET A 46 4.59 -0.80 18.82
C MET A 46 4.99 -1.17 20.25
N ASP A 47 6.29 -1.22 20.52
CA ASP A 47 6.84 -1.57 21.84
C ASP A 47 6.43 -0.58 22.95
N ASN A 48 6.14 0.67 22.59
CA ASN A 48 5.66 1.74 23.46
C ASN A 48 4.16 1.57 23.84
N GLY A 49 3.54 0.46 23.44
CA GLY A 49 2.14 0.12 23.73
C GLY A 49 1.12 0.82 22.83
N GLN A 50 1.54 1.65 21.89
CA GLN A 50 0.63 2.27 20.92
C GLN A 50 0.30 1.32 19.77
N PHE A 51 -0.92 1.46 19.25
CA PHE A 51 -1.39 0.73 18.08
C PHE A 51 -1.51 1.66 16.88
N LEU A 52 -1.09 1.15 15.73
CA LEU A 52 -1.37 1.74 14.44
C LEU A 52 -2.39 0.88 13.71
N TYR A 53 -3.40 1.56 13.20
CA TYR A 53 -4.52 0.97 12.50
C TYR A 53 -4.31 1.15 11.02
N GLY A 54 -4.24 0.05 10.28
CA GLY A 54 -4.17 0.06 8.83
C GLY A 54 -5.14 -0.95 8.22
N GLU A 55 -4.99 -1.17 6.92
CA GLU A 55 -5.73 -2.18 6.19
C GLU A 55 -4.78 -3.10 5.42
N SER A 56 -5.07 -4.40 5.41
CA SER A 56 -4.31 -5.37 4.63
C SER A 56 -5.18 -6.57 4.24
N MET A 57 -4.97 -7.10 3.04
CA MET A 57 -5.56 -8.37 2.59
C MET A 57 -4.60 -9.55 2.81
N TYR A 58 -3.58 -9.38 3.64
CA TYR A 58 -2.65 -10.43 3.99
C TYR A 58 -3.36 -11.54 4.79
N PRO A 59 -3.26 -12.82 4.39
CA PRO A 59 -4.02 -13.91 5.01
C PRO A 59 -3.49 -14.38 6.38
N GLY A 60 -2.45 -13.75 6.93
CA GLY A 60 -2.01 -13.97 8.32
C GLY A 60 -1.12 -15.19 8.57
N ASN A 61 -0.66 -15.90 7.55
CA ASN A 61 -0.07 -17.25 7.70
C ASN A 61 1.48 -17.32 7.80
N GLN A 62 2.22 -16.21 7.69
CA GLN A 62 3.69 -16.20 7.68
C GLN A 62 4.35 -15.35 8.77
N LEU A 63 3.60 -14.46 9.43
CA LEU A 63 4.10 -13.64 10.53
C LEU A 63 3.51 -14.14 11.85
N SER A 64 4.38 -14.57 12.78
CA SER A 64 3.94 -14.91 14.13
C SER A 64 3.49 -13.63 14.85
N PRO A 65 2.30 -13.60 15.47
CA PRO A 65 1.83 -12.45 16.25
C PRO A 65 2.74 -12.09 17.43
N THR A 66 3.52 -13.07 17.91
CA THR A 66 4.41 -12.91 19.07
C THR A 66 5.83 -12.51 18.70
N LYS A 67 6.16 -12.51 17.41
CA LYS A 67 7.52 -12.17 16.97
C LYS A 67 7.62 -10.67 16.76
N GLU A 68 8.52 -10.05 17.52
CA GLU A 68 8.89 -8.67 17.31
C GLU A 68 9.83 -8.54 16.10
N PHE A 69 9.67 -7.45 15.38
CA PHE A 69 10.50 -7.10 14.24
C PHE A 69 10.95 -5.66 14.38
N GLU A 70 12.23 -5.43 14.08
CA GLU A 70 12.75 -4.07 13.94
C GLU A 70 12.02 -3.38 12.78
N LEU A 71 11.66 -2.11 13.01
CA LEU A 71 11.03 -1.25 12.03
C LEU A 71 12.07 -0.32 11.43
N VAL A 72 12.12 -0.24 10.10
CA VAL A 72 13.07 0.63 9.40
C VAL A 72 12.39 1.50 8.36
N TYR A 73 12.88 2.74 8.28
CA TYR A 73 12.58 3.67 7.22
C TYR A 73 13.90 4.06 6.57
N VAL A 74 14.07 3.72 5.29
CA VAL A 74 15.33 3.92 4.58
C VAL A 74 15.19 5.13 3.67
N THR A 75 15.95 6.17 3.94
CA THR A 75 16.15 7.31 3.05
C THR A 75 17.50 7.19 2.34
N GLY A 76 17.54 7.55 1.07
CA GLY A 76 18.76 7.65 0.27
C GLY A 76 18.99 9.09 -0.17
N GLU A 77 20.18 9.39 -0.69
CA GLU A 77 20.46 10.69 -1.34
C GLU A 77 19.69 10.84 -2.66
N ASP A 78 19.21 9.72 -3.19
CA ASP A 78 18.62 9.56 -4.50
C ASP A 78 17.08 9.76 -4.48
N ASN A 79 16.47 9.76 -3.28
CA ASN A 79 15.03 9.86 -3.05
C ASN A 79 14.22 8.69 -3.64
N GLU A 80 14.82 7.52 -3.93
CA GLU A 80 14.08 6.33 -4.37
C GLU A 80 13.94 5.26 -3.28
N SER A 81 14.79 5.31 -2.26
CA SER A 81 14.79 4.35 -1.15
C SER A 81 13.50 4.44 -0.32
N GLU A 82 13.02 5.65 -0.04
CA GLU A 82 11.79 5.87 0.73
C GLU A 82 10.56 5.38 -0.04
N PHE A 83 10.60 5.37 -1.37
CA PHE A 83 9.54 4.80 -2.21
C PHE A 83 9.72 3.30 -2.46
N CYS A 84 10.70 2.66 -1.81
CA CYS A 84 10.99 1.24 -1.93
C CYS A 84 11.12 0.80 -3.40
N PHE A 85 11.86 1.57 -4.19
CA PHE A 85 12.19 1.16 -5.54
C PHE A 85 13.03 -0.10 -5.54
N ARG A 86 12.73 -0.99 -6.50
CA ARG A 86 13.49 -2.20 -6.71
C ARG A 86 14.94 -1.85 -7.04
N GLY A 87 15.89 -2.44 -6.31
CA GLY A 87 17.33 -2.17 -6.45
C GLY A 87 17.87 -1.08 -5.53
N TYR A 88 17.02 -0.24 -4.94
CA TYR A 88 17.43 0.89 -4.09
C TYR A 88 17.37 0.56 -2.59
N ILE A 89 16.62 -0.48 -2.21
CA ILE A 89 16.56 -1.00 -0.84
C ILE A 89 17.53 -2.17 -0.66
N LEU A 90 18.64 -1.92 0.03
CA LEU A 90 19.70 -2.92 0.25
C LEU A 90 19.34 -3.92 1.34
N ARG A 91 19.58 -5.21 1.08
CA ARG A 91 19.36 -6.31 2.05
C ARG A 91 20.07 -6.08 3.39
N ALA A 92 21.24 -5.46 3.38
CA ALA A 92 21.97 -5.12 4.61
C ALA A 92 21.15 -4.21 5.55
N LYS A 93 20.34 -3.31 4.99
CA LYS A 93 19.48 -2.40 5.76
C LYS A 93 18.15 -3.08 6.14
N VAL A 94 17.52 -3.79 5.22
CA VAL A 94 16.12 -4.24 5.37
C VAL A 94 15.92 -5.72 5.72
N GLY A 95 16.98 -6.54 5.66
CA GLY A 95 16.89 -7.98 5.85
C GLY A 95 16.28 -8.36 7.20
N GLY A 96 15.17 -9.10 7.17
CA GLY A 96 14.44 -9.56 8.36
C GLY A 96 13.61 -8.50 9.08
N LYS A 97 13.50 -7.29 8.56
CA LYS A 97 12.85 -6.13 9.20
C LYS A 97 11.50 -5.78 8.56
N ILE A 98 10.69 -4.98 9.26
CA ILE A 98 9.51 -4.35 8.68
C ILE A 98 9.94 -3.03 8.04
N VAL A 99 9.66 -2.87 6.75
CA VAL A 99 10.07 -1.68 5.99
C VAL A 99 8.89 -0.73 5.83
N VAL A 100 9.09 0.54 6.21
CA VAL A 100 8.14 1.62 5.95
C VAL A 100 8.46 2.24 4.58
N CYS A 101 7.46 2.29 3.70
CA CYS A 101 7.58 2.84 2.36
C CYS A 101 6.57 3.99 2.14
N ASP A 102 7.01 5.03 1.46
CA ASP A 102 6.16 6.14 1.09
C ASP A 102 5.26 5.78 -0.08
N ARG A 103 4.03 6.27 -0.01
CA ARG A 103 3.07 6.15 -1.10
C ARG A 103 3.38 7.18 -2.19
N GLY A 104 3.27 6.76 -3.45
CA GLY A 104 3.50 7.62 -4.62
C GLY A 104 4.76 7.23 -5.40
N VAL A 105 5.07 8.05 -6.41
CA VAL A 105 6.16 7.96 -7.41
C VAL A 105 6.15 6.68 -8.25
N ASN A 106 6.20 5.49 -7.63
CA ASN A 106 6.05 4.21 -8.31
C ASN A 106 4.75 3.48 -7.94
N GLY A 107 4.43 2.44 -8.70
CA GLY A 107 3.23 1.63 -8.48
C GLY A 107 3.26 0.92 -7.12
N ARG A 108 2.18 1.03 -6.35
CA ARG A 108 2.05 0.37 -5.01
C ARG A 108 2.30 -1.13 -5.07
N THR A 109 1.88 -1.77 -6.17
CA THR A 109 2.08 -3.21 -6.42
C THR A 109 3.53 -3.60 -6.64
N LYS A 110 4.43 -2.64 -6.92
CA LYS A 110 5.87 -2.90 -7.12
C LYS A 110 6.67 -2.85 -5.81
N LYS A 111 6.21 -2.08 -4.81
CA LYS A 111 6.94 -1.86 -3.56
C LYS A 111 7.04 -3.12 -2.69
N GLY A 112 5.93 -3.84 -2.52
CA GLY A 112 5.90 -5.08 -1.73
C GLY A 112 6.86 -6.16 -2.23
N PRO A 113 6.84 -6.50 -3.54
CA PRO A 113 7.82 -7.40 -4.14
C PRO A 113 9.27 -6.94 -3.96
N ALA A 114 9.55 -5.64 -4.13
CA ALA A 114 10.89 -5.11 -3.90
C ALA A 114 11.37 -5.37 -2.46
N VAL A 115 10.53 -5.08 -1.46
CA VAL A 115 10.86 -5.33 -0.04
C VAL A 115 11.11 -6.82 0.21
N LYS A 116 10.25 -7.68 -0.33
CA LYS A 116 10.40 -9.14 -0.20
C LYS A 116 11.70 -9.65 -0.83
N GLU A 117 12.03 -9.18 -2.04
CA GLU A 117 13.25 -9.57 -2.76
C GLU A 117 14.52 -9.13 -2.01
N SER A 118 14.49 -7.96 -1.38
CA SER A 118 15.57 -7.47 -0.51
C SER A 118 15.62 -8.17 0.86
N GLY A 119 14.72 -9.12 1.12
CA GLY A 119 14.70 -9.92 2.34
C GLY A 119 13.96 -9.28 3.51
N GLY A 120 13.16 -8.25 3.29
CA GLY A 120 12.28 -7.67 4.31
C GLY A 120 11.23 -8.68 4.78
N ALA A 121 10.91 -8.65 6.07
CA ALA A 121 9.92 -9.52 6.69
C ALA A 121 8.48 -9.07 6.39
N ALA A 122 8.24 -7.76 6.38
CA ALA A 122 6.96 -7.16 6.01
C ALA A 122 7.16 -5.73 5.48
N MET A 123 6.08 -5.15 4.98
CA MET A 123 6.06 -3.77 4.49
C MET A 123 4.84 -3.02 5.04
N ILE A 124 5.06 -1.79 5.47
CA ILE A 124 4.01 -0.81 5.77
C ILE A 124 4.10 0.29 4.71
N ILE A 125 2.97 0.68 4.12
CA ILE A 125 2.90 1.77 3.13
C ILE A 125 1.88 2.81 3.56
N GLY A 126 2.24 4.09 3.55
CA GLY A 126 1.33 5.16 4.00
C GLY A 126 1.84 6.56 3.66
N PHE A 127 1.03 7.56 4.00
CA PHE A 127 1.41 8.97 4.06
C PHE A 127 1.48 9.40 5.53
N ASP A 128 0.34 9.68 6.18
CA ASP A 128 0.30 10.28 7.52
C ASP A 128 0.58 9.32 8.69
N GLU A 129 0.07 8.09 8.67
CA GLU A 129 0.37 7.11 9.73
C GLU A 129 1.81 6.61 9.64
N ALA A 130 2.36 6.60 8.41
CA ALA A 130 3.79 6.44 8.20
C ALA A 130 4.58 7.60 8.82
N LEU A 131 4.06 8.84 8.89
CA LEU A 131 4.73 9.94 9.61
C LEU A 131 4.85 9.65 11.11
N ARG A 132 3.85 9.02 11.75
CA ARG A 132 3.96 8.59 13.15
C ARG A 132 5.04 7.53 13.34
N LEU A 133 5.13 6.58 12.40
CA LEU A 133 6.20 5.57 12.39
C LEU A 133 7.57 6.21 12.20
N LYS A 134 7.71 7.14 11.26
CA LYS A 134 8.96 7.88 11.03
C LYS A 134 9.38 8.70 12.24
N ALA A 135 8.43 9.39 12.88
CA ALA A 135 8.69 10.15 14.10
C ALA A 135 9.14 9.23 15.24
N TYR A 136 8.50 8.07 15.39
CA TYR A 136 8.90 7.05 16.37
C TYR A 136 10.31 6.51 16.06
N ILE A 137 10.59 6.10 14.82
CA ILE A 137 11.91 5.61 14.39
C ILE A 137 13.02 6.62 14.68
N ASN A 138 12.77 7.92 14.45
CA ASN A 138 13.75 8.98 14.69
C ASN A 138 13.92 9.35 16.18
N SER A 139 13.06 8.86 17.06
CA SER A 139 13.10 9.15 18.50
C SER A 139 13.84 8.09 19.34
N THR A 140 14.11 6.94 18.73
CA THR A 140 14.89 5.81 19.24
C THR A 140 16.28 5.79 18.63
#